data_AF-W6K7Y9-F1
#
_entry.id   AF-W6K7Y9-F1
#
_cell.length_a   1.000
_cell.length_b   1.000
_cell.length_c   1.000
_cell.angle_alpha   90.00
_cell.angle_beta   90.00
_cell.angle_gamma   90.00
#
_symmetry.space_group_name_H-M   'P 1'
#
loop_
_entity.id
_entity.type
_entity.pdbx_description
1 polymer ?
#
loop_
_entity_poly.entity_id
_entity_poly.type
_entity_poly.pdbx_seq_one_letter_code
_entity_poly.pdbx_strand_id
1 'polypeptide(L)'
;MGILETILLALGAAWGSGINLYGTALILGGLDHFGLISLPVALEVLSDPTVLGLALTLYLIEFVADKVPGLDSLWDIVHTFIRIPAGALLAAGAIQGLDDGSLGGALGIGSAFFGGALVASLSHFLKAGTRAFANMSPEPFSNWGLSMLEDIALVIGLVLMVMLPVVFLVIIAMTLASAIFLLPRMWKGLIWLLKPSGEKNKLAAPEDKMKPVSLFPTGPDASL
;
A
#
# COMPACT_ATOMS: atom_id res chain seq x y z
N MET A 1 -6.46 10.03 24.77
CA MET A 1 -6.15 8.68 24.28
C MET A 1 -4.84 8.20 24.91
N GLY A 2 -4.64 6.90 25.11
CA GLY A 2 -3.34 6.39 25.52
C GLY A 2 -2.36 6.27 24.35
N ILE A 3 -1.12 5.91 24.65
CA ILE A 3 -0.03 5.77 23.66
C ILE A 3 -0.37 4.69 22.64
N LEU A 4 -0.87 3.54 23.09
CA LEU A 4 -1.19 2.42 22.22
C LEU A 4 -2.31 2.80 21.23
N GLU A 5 -3.41 3.38 21.71
CA GLU A 5 -4.53 3.80 20.87
C GLU A 5 -4.10 4.83 19.84
N THR A 6 -3.18 5.73 20.22
CA THR A 6 -2.67 6.75 19.30
C THR A 6 -1.77 6.18 18.22
N ILE A 7 -0.88 5.24 18.57
CA ILE A 7 -0.06 4.52 17.58
C ILE A 7 -0.95 3.73 16.62
N LEU A 8 -1.98 3.06 17.14
CA LEU A 8 -2.95 2.32 16.34
C LEU A 8 -3.70 3.26 15.39
N LEU A 9 -4.19 4.40 15.87
CA LEU A 9 -4.84 5.43 15.05
C LEU A 9 -3.90 5.93 13.95
N ALA A 10 -2.64 6.24 14.28
CA ALA A 10 -1.66 6.70 13.29
C ALA A 10 -1.40 5.65 12.21
N LEU A 11 -1.21 4.38 12.60
CA LEU A 11 -1.01 3.27 11.68
C LEU A 11 -2.25 2.98 10.83
N GLY A 12 -3.43 2.95 11.45
CA GLY A 12 -4.71 2.70 10.78
C GLY A 12 -5.06 3.79 9.79
N ALA A 13 -4.94 5.05 10.18
CA ALA A 13 -5.21 6.17 9.29
C ALA A 13 -4.25 6.20 8.09
N ALA A 14 -2.96 5.96 8.31
CA ALA A 14 -1.98 5.86 7.22
C ALA A 14 -2.24 4.65 6.31
N TRP A 15 -2.43 3.46 6.90
CA TRP A 15 -2.67 2.22 6.16
C TRP A 15 -3.94 2.31 5.31
N GLY A 16 -5.04 2.77 5.92
CA GLY A 16 -6.31 2.98 5.25
C GLY A 16 -6.19 4.02 4.15
N SER A 17 -5.48 5.13 4.39
CA SER A 17 -5.27 6.18 3.38
C SER A 17 -4.67 5.64 2.09
N GLY A 18 -3.68 4.73 2.19
CA GLY A 18 -3.09 4.11 1.00
C GLY A 18 -4.07 3.24 0.20
N ILE A 19 -5.03 2.59 0.87
CA ILE A 19 -6.07 1.76 0.24
C ILE A 19 -7.16 2.65 -0.37
N ASN A 20 -7.79 3.50 0.45
CA ASN A 20 -8.83 4.46 0.09
C ASN A 20 -8.91 5.56 1.16
N LEU A 21 -8.39 6.74 0.84
CA LEU A 21 -8.38 7.91 1.73
C LEU A 21 -9.79 8.35 2.13
N TYR A 22 -10.73 8.37 1.19
CA TYR A 22 -12.08 8.87 1.43
C TYR A 22 -12.86 7.94 2.35
N GLY A 23 -12.75 6.64 2.14
CA GLY A 23 -13.28 5.62 3.05
C GLY A 23 -12.66 5.72 4.44
N THR A 24 -11.34 5.93 4.51
CA THR A 24 -10.64 6.12 5.79
C THR A 24 -11.17 7.33 6.56
N ALA A 25 -11.28 8.48 5.90
CA ALA A 25 -11.84 9.69 6.50
C ALA A 25 -13.29 9.47 6.97
N LEU A 26 -14.11 8.83 6.15
CA LEU A 26 -15.51 8.53 6.46
C LEU A 26 -15.63 7.60 7.68
N ILE A 27 -14.81 6.56 7.76
CA ILE A 27 -14.85 5.59 8.87
C ILE A 27 -14.33 6.23 10.16
N LEU A 28 -13.15 6.86 10.14
CA LEU A 28 -12.58 7.47 11.34
C LEU A 28 -13.44 8.62 11.87
N GLY A 29 -13.85 9.53 10.97
CA GLY A 29 -14.75 10.63 11.33
C GLY A 29 -16.12 10.15 11.75
N GLY A 30 -16.66 9.09 11.13
CA GLY A 30 -17.93 8.49 11.53
C GLY A 30 -17.86 7.85 12.92
N LEU A 31 -16.79 7.11 13.21
CA LEU A 31 -16.58 6.51 14.54
C LEU A 31 -16.53 7.60 15.62
N ASP A 32 -15.88 8.73 15.37
CA ASP A 32 -15.82 9.85 16.31
C ASP A 32 -17.14 10.63 16.39
N HIS A 33 -17.80 10.89 15.26
CA HIS A 33 -19.10 11.56 15.19
C HIS A 33 -20.18 10.83 16.01
N PHE A 34 -20.15 9.49 16.01
CA PHE A 34 -21.06 8.66 16.81
C PHE A 34 -20.53 8.36 18.23
N GLY A 35 -19.40 8.94 18.64
CA GLY A 35 -18.83 8.78 19.99
C GLY A 35 -18.25 7.40 20.28
N LEU A 36 -17.91 6.62 19.25
CA LEU A 36 -17.29 5.29 19.37
C LEU A 36 -15.78 5.37 19.62
N ILE A 37 -15.14 6.43 19.12
CA ILE A 37 -13.76 6.82 19.46
C ILE A 37 -13.73 8.30 19.80
N SER A 38 -12.57 8.79 20.25
CA SER A 38 -12.30 10.21 20.40
C SER A 38 -11.05 10.55 19.61
N LEU A 39 -11.20 11.26 18.49
CA LEU A 39 -10.08 11.72 17.68
C LEU A 39 -9.35 12.87 18.39
N PRO A 40 -8.04 13.01 18.17
CA PRO A 40 -7.30 14.18 18.64
C PRO A 40 -7.73 15.43 17.86
N VAL A 41 -7.53 16.60 18.46
CA VAL A 41 -7.97 17.91 17.91
C VAL A 41 -7.56 18.15 16.46
N ALA A 42 -6.40 17.65 16.04
CA ALA A 42 -5.90 17.77 14.67
C ALA A 42 -6.73 16.98 13.63
N LEU A 43 -7.51 15.99 14.07
CA LEU A 43 -8.31 15.09 13.24
C LEU A 43 -9.82 15.24 13.47
N GLU A 44 -10.27 16.02 14.46
CA GLU A 44 -11.69 16.26 14.75
C GLU A 44 -12.47 16.82 13.54
N VAL A 45 -11.78 17.50 12.62
CA VAL A 45 -12.37 17.97 11.36
C VAL A 45 -12.99 16.85 10.53
N LEU A 46 -12.52 15.60 10.67
CA LEU A 46 -13.07 14.45 9.95
C LEU A 46 -14.50 14.12 10.38
N SER A 47 -14.89 14.52 11.60
CA SER A 47 -16.17 14.23 12.22
C SER A 47 -17.24 15.30 11.92
N ASP A 48 -16.84 16.39 11.24
CA ASP A 48 -17.76 17.40 10.76
C ASP A 48 -18.72 16.80 9.71
N PRO A 49 -20.05 16.97 9.85
CA PRO A 49 -21.02 16.40 8.92
C PRO A 49 -20.80 16.79 7.45
N THR A 50 -20.28 17.98 7.18
CA THR A 50 -19.98 18.45 5.83
C THR A 50 -18.78 17.69 5.25
N VAL A 51 -17.74 17.50 6.06
CA VAL A 51 -16.55 16.72 5.68
C VAL A 51 -16.92 15.25 5.48
N LEU A 52 -17.76 14.67 6.33
CA LEU A 52 -18.29 13.33 6.16
C LEU A 52 -19.10 13.19 4.86
N GLY A 53 -19.95 14.16 4.53
CA GLY A 53 -20.70 14.19 3.28
C GLY A 53 -19.79 14.25 2.05
N LEU A 54 -18.72 15.05 2.11
CA LEU A 54 -17.72 15.13 1.04
C LEU A 54 -16.93 13.83 0.91
N ALA A 55 -16.48 13.25 2.04
CA ALA A 55 -15.75 11.99 2.07
C ALA A 55 -16.61 10.84 1.52
N LEU A 56 -17.89 10.78 1.89
CA LEU A 56 -18.84 9.83 1.32
C LEU A 56 -18.99 10.00 -0.19
N THR A 57 -19.14 11.23 -0.67
CA THR A 57 -19.28 11.50 -2.10
C THR A 57 -18.05 11.05 -2.89
N LEU A 58 -16.85 11.40 -2.42
CA LEU A 58 -15.59 11.00 -3.04
C LEU A 58 -15.37 9.49 -2.96
N TYR A 59 -15.75 8.86 -1.84
CA TYR A 59 -15.73 7.41 -1.69
C TYR A 59 -16.62 6.71 -2.73
N LEU A 60 -17.85 7.22 -2.96
CA LEU A 60 -18.75 6.65 -3.96
C LEU A 60 -18.20 6.81 -5.39
N ILE A 61 -17.54 7.94 -5.69
CA ILE A 61 -16.88 8.14 -6.98
C ILE A 61 -15.74 7.12 -7.16
N GLU A 62 -14.88 6.98 -6.17
CA GLU A 62 -13.79 5.99 -6.17
C GLU A 62 -14.33 4.56 -6.31
N PHE A 63 -15.38 4.21 -5.57
CA PHE A 63 -16.04 2.91 -5.64
C PHE A 63 -16.53 2.58 -7.05
N VAL A 64 -17.02 3.57 -7.80
CA VAL A 64 -17.42 3.38 -9.20
C VAL A 64 -16.21 3.32 -10.12
N ALA A 65 -15.21 4.20 -9.93
CA ALA A 65 -13.99 4.23 -10.74
C ALA A 65 -13.24 2.89 -10.69
N ASP A 66 -13.14 2.29 -9.51
CA ASP A 66 -12.45 1.02 -9.27
C ASP A 66 -13.05 -0.18 -10.01
N LYS A 67 -14.28 -0.07 -10.52
CA LYS A 67 -14.98 -1.14 -11.26
C LYS A 67 -14.76 -1.10 -12.75
N VAL A 68 -14.14 -0.04 -13.28
CA VAL A 68 -13.87 0.14 -14.70
C VAL A 68 -12.39 -0.18 -14.97
N PRO A 69 -12.08 -1.27 -15.70
CA PRO A 69 -10.70 -1.64 -16.00
C PRO A 69 -9.93 -0.51 -16.68
N GLY A 70 -8.73 -0.20 -16.19
CA GLY A 70 -7.87 0.87 -16.70
C GLY A 70 -8.18 2.24 -16.10
N LEU A 71 -9.45 2.55 -15.82
CA LEU A 71 -9.80 3.74 -15.03
C LEU A 71 -9.31 3.58 -13.59
N ASP A 72 -9.42 2.38 -13.02
CA ASP A 72 -8.88 2.03 -11.70
C ASP A 72 -7.38 2.37 -11.58
N SER A 73 -6.59 1.97 -12.57
CA SER A 73 -5.14 2.19 -12.61
C SER A 73 -4.80 3.67 -12.79
N LEU A 74 -5.52 4.37 -13.66
CA LEU A 74 -5.34 5.82 -13.83
C LEU A 74 -5.71 6.58 -12.56
N TRP A 75 -6.80 6.17 -11.91
CA TRP A 75 -7.25 6.71 -10.63
C TRP A 75 -6.17 6.55 -9.57
N ASP A 76 -5.60 5.34 -9.43
CA ASP A 76 -4.51 5.07 -8.48
C ASP A 76 -3.25 5.91 -8.76
N ILE A 77 -2.86 6.11 -10.02
CA ILE A 77 -1.71 6.96 -10.38
C ILE A 77 -1.89 8.40 -9.89
N VAL A 78 -3.06 8.99 -10.15
CA VAL A 78 -3.37 10.35 -9.68
C VAL A 78 -3.37 10.37 -8.15
N HIS A 79 -3.95 9.35 -7.52
CA HIS A 79 -4.10 9.28 -6.08
C HIS A 79 -2.82 8.92 -5.33
N THR A 80 -1.75 8.49 -6.00
CA THR A 80 -0.43 8.37 -5.37
C THR A 80 0.00 9.69 -4.73
N PHE A 81 -0.28 10.82 -5.39
CA PHE A 81 0.08 12.16 -4.91
C PHE A 81 -0.89 12.73 -3.86
N ILE A 82 -1.99 12.04 -3.60
CA ILE A 82 -3.03 12.48 -2.66
C ILE A 82 -3.00 11.60 -1.41
N ARG A 83 -3.09 10.28 -1.59
CA ARG A 83 -3.20 9.28 -0.52
C ARG A 83 -1.95 9.17 0.33
N ILE A 84 -0.75 9.21 -0.27
CA ILE A 84 0.50 9.07 0.48
C ILE A 84 0.73 10.30 1.37
N PRO A 85 0.67 11.55 0.84
CA PRO A 85 0.76 12.73 1.69
C PRO A 85 -0.36 12.81 2.72
N ALA A 86 -1.60 12.48 2.35
CA ALA A 86 -2.70 12.48 3.31
C ALA A 86 -2.49 11.46 4.44
N GLY A 87 -2.01 10.25 4.14
CA GLY A 87 -1.70 9.24 5.15
C GLY A 87 -0.59 9.69 6.10
N ALA A 88 0.43 10.38 5.59
CA ALA A 88 1.47 11.02 6.39
C ALA A 88 0.90 12.07 7.35
N LEU A 89 0.01 12.94 6.84
CA LEU A 89 -0.63 14.00 7.62
C LEU A 89 -1.60 13.43 8.66
N LEU A 90 -2.37 12.40 8.31
CA LEU A 90 -3.27 11.72 9.23
C LEU A 90 -2.51 11.07 10.39
N ALA A 91 -1.39 10.39 10.11
CA ALA A 91 -0.54 9.82 11.14
C ALA A 91 0.09 10.89 12.04
N ALA A 92 0.57 12.00 11.45
CA ALA A 92 1.10 13.13 12.21
C ALA A 92 0.03 13.78 13.11
N GLY A 93 -1.18 13.96 12.58
CA GLY A 93 -2.33 14.49 13.32
C GLY A 93 -2.77 13.58 14.47
N ALA A 94 -2.67 12.26 14.28
CA ALA A 94 -2.97 11.30 15.35
C ALA A 94 -2.06 11.51 16.57
N ILE A 95 -0.77 11.77 16.36
CA ILE A 95 0.22 11.91 17.46
C ILE A 95 0.20 13.31 18.10
N GLN A 96 -0.26 14.34 17.40
CA GLN A 96 -0.17 15.74 17.86
C GLN A 96 -0.89 16.03 19.19
N GLY A 97 -1.88 15.20 19.58
CA GLY A 97 -2.62 15.34 20.85
C GLY A 97 -2.05 14.53 22.04
N LEU A 98 -0.88 13.90 21.90
CA LEU A 98 -0.25 13.13 22.97
C LEU A 98 0.68 13.99 23.85
N ASP A 99 0.21 14.34 25.05
CA ASP A 99 1.02 15.04 26.07
C ASP A 99 1.92 14.08 26.89
N ASP A 100 2.70 13.24 26.22
CA ASP A 100 3.62 12.27 26.87
C ASP A 100 5.10 12.71 26.86
N GLY A 101 5.40 13.92 26.37
CA GLY A 101 6.77 14.48 26.31
C GLY A 101 7.75 13.76 25.37
N SER A 102 7.50 12.49 25.04
CA SER A 102 8.34 11.62 24.20
C SER A 102 7.87 11.60 22.73
N LEU A 103 6.55 11.49 22.50
CA LEU A 103 5.95 11.33 21.17
C LEU A 103 5.22 12.58 20.66
N GLY A 104 4.69 13.43 21.54
CA GLY A 104 3.97 14.66 21.13
C GLY A 104 4.87 15.80 20.61
N GLY A 105 6.19 15.69 20.81
CA GLY A 105 7.16 16.69 20.35
C GLY A 105 7.44 16.61 18.85
N ALA A 106 8.22 17.58 18.34
CA ALA A 106 8.56 17.68 16.91
C ALA A 106 9.15 16.38 16.32
N LEU A 107 9.97 15.64 17.09
CA LEU A 107 10.55 14.37 16.64
C LEU A 107 9.51 13.25 16.51
N GLY A 108 8.55 13.17 17.43
CA GLY A 108 7.51 12.15 17.35
C GLY A 108 6.48 12.44 16.27
N ILE A 109 6.09 13.71 16.08
CA ILE A 109 5.28 14.16 14.94
C ILE A 109 6.00 13.89 13.62
N GLY A 110 7.30 14.22 13.52
CA GLY A 110 8.10 13.92 12.33
C GLY A 110 8.19 12.43 12.04
N SER A 111 8.39 11.61 13.08
CA SER A 111 8.42 10.16 12.97
C SER A 111 7.08 9.60 12.49
N ALA A 112 5.97 10.12 13.01
CA ALA A 112 4.62 9.77 12.57
C ALA A 112 4.36 10.17 11.12
N PHE A 113 4.82 11.35 10.71
CA PHE A 113 4.69 11.82 9.33
C PHE A 113 5.43 10.90 8.36
N PHE A 114 6.73 10.64 8.58
CA PHE A 114 7.51 9.78 7.68
C PHE A 114 7.09 8.31 7.77
N GLY A 115 6.78 7.82 8.97
CA GLY A 115 6.26 6.47 9.18
C GLY A 115 4.89 6.28 8.53
N GLY A 116 4.00 7.26 8.66
CA GLY A 116 2.69 7.28 8.02
C GLY A 116 2.80 7.32 6.49
N ALA A 117 3.70 8.16 5.95
CA ALA A 117 4.00 8.17 4.52
C ALA A 117 4.45 6.78 4.03
N LEU A 118 5.33 6.11 4.78
CA LEU A 118 5.79 4.76 4.47
C LEU A 118 4.62 3.76 4.50
N VAL A 119 3.84 3.71 5.58
CA VAL A 119 2.72 2.78 5.72
C VAL A 119 1.66 2.99 4.63
N ALA A 120 1.30 4.24 4.34
CA ALA A 120 0.38 4.59 3.25
C ALA A 120 0.93 4.18 1.88
N SER A 121 2.23 4.35 1.65
CA SER A 121 2.88 3.91 0.41
C SER A 121 2.82 2.38 0.26
N LEU A 122 3.08 1.63 1.32
CA LEU A 122 3.08 0.17 1.28
C LEU A 122 1.70 -0.38 0.93
N SER A 123 0.64 0.09 1.58
CA SER A 123 -0.72 -0.37 1.27
C SER A 123 -1.17 0.10 -0.12
N HIS A 124 -0.83 1.34 -0.51
CA HIS A 124 -1.15 1.87 -1.84
C HIS A 124 -0.50 1.07 -2.97
N PHE A 125 0.82 0.82 -2.89
CA PHE A 125 1.52 0.09 -3.94
C PHE A 125 1.17 -1.40 -3.97
N LEU A 126 0.77 -1.98 -2.83
CA LEU A 126 0.19 -3.33 -2.83
C LEU A 126 -1.13 -3.37 -3.61
N LYS A 127 -2.05 -2.41 -3.38
CA LYS A 127 -3.31 -2.27 -4.14
C LYS A 127 -3.05 -2.03 -5.63
N ALA A 128 -2.30 -0.99 -5.98
CA ALA A 128 -1.98 -0.67 -7.38
C ALA A 128 -1.31 -1.88 -8.07
N GLY A 129 -0.51 -2.61 -7.30
CA GLY A 129 0.11 -3.82 -7.74
C GLY A 129 -0.85 -4.97 -8.06
N THR A 130 -1.79 -5.28 -7.16
CA THR A 130 -2.79 -6.32 -7.40
C THR A 130 -3.66 -5.97 -8.62
N ARG A 131 -3.98 -4.68 -8.81
CA ARG A 131 -4.70 -4.19 -10.01
C ARG A 131 -3.91 -4.40 -11.30
N ALA A 132 -2.60 -4.17 -11.30
CA ALA A 132 -1.77 -4.40 -12.47
C ALA A 132 -1.80 -5.86 -12.96
N PHE A 133 -1.88 -6.82 -12.02
CA PHE A 133 -2.05 -8.24 -12.38
C PHE A 133 -3.49 -8.57 -12.77
N ALA A 134 -4.48 -8.03 -12.07
CA ALA A 134 -5.89 -8.28 -12.36
C ALA A 134 -6.28 -7.78 -13.76
N ASN A 135 -5.73 -6.64 -14.20
CA ASN A 135 -5.94 -6.08 -15.53
C ASN A 135 -5.28 -6.88 -16.66
N MET A 136 -4.48 -7.91 -16.35
CA MET A 136 -4.04 -8.88 -17.36
C MET A 136 -5.13 -9.91 -17.71
N SER A 137 -6.16 -10.04 -16.86
CA SER A 137 -7.34 -10.85 -17.13
C SER A 137 -8.36 -10.04 -17.95
N PRO A 138 -8.92 -10.58 -19.04
CA PRO A 138 -9.92 -9.88 -19.85
C PRO A 138 -11.29 -9.75 -19.18
N GLU A 139 -11.55 -10.46 -18.07
CA GLU A 139 -12.87 -10.49 -17.43
C GLU A 139 -12.99 -9.48 -16.27
N PRO A 140 -14.07 -8.69 -16.20
CA PRO A 140 -14.23 -7.61 -15.22
C PRO A 140 -14.41 -8.11 -13.77
N PHE A 141 -14.81 -9.37 -13.58
CA PHE A 141 -15.13 -9.93 -12.27
C PHE A 141 -13.95 -9.94 -11.31
N SER A 142 -12.71 -10.09 -11.80
CA SER A 142 -11.50 -10.05 -10.96
C SER A 142 -11.30 -8.67 -10.33
N ASN A 143 -11.47 -7.59 -11.10
CA ASN A 143 -11.35 -6.22 -10.59
C ASN A 143 -12.44 -5.89 -9.59
N TRP A 144 -13.68 -6.35 -9.84
CA TRP A 144 -14.79 -6.12 -8.93
C TRP A 144 -14.59 -6.84 -7.60
N GLY A 145 -14.19 -8.12 -7.64
CA GLY A 145 -13.91 -8.90 -6.45
C GLY A 145 -12.77 -8.31 -5.62
N LEU A 146 -11.69 -7.88 -6.27
CA LEU A 146 -10.58 -7.21 -5.59
C LEU A 146 -11.00 -5.88 -4.96
N SER A 147 -11.70 -5.03 -5.71
CA SER A 147 -12.23 -3.75 -5.20
C SER A 147 -13.13 -3.96 -3.97
N MET A 148 -14.07 -4.91 -4.03
CA MET A 148 -14.93 -5.22 -2.89
C MET A 148 -14.14 -5.75 -1.68
N LEU A 149 -13.15 -6.60 -1.91
CA LEU A 149 -12.30 -7.12 -0.84
C LEU A 149 -11.49 -6.00 -0.19
N GLU A 150 -10.97 -5.05 -0.97
CA GLU A 150 -10.24 -3.88 -0.49
C GLU A 150 -11.14 -3.01 0.40
N ASP A 151 -12.37 -2.71 0.00
CA ASP A 151 -13.33 -1.95 0.79
C ASP A 151 -13.71 -2.64 2.10
N ILE A 152 -13.97 -3.95 2.04
CA ILE A 152 -14.28 -4.77 3.22
C ILE A 152 -13.07 -4.80 4.16
N ALA A 153 -11.87 -5.01 3.63
CA ALA A 153 -10.64 -5.03 4.41
C ALA A 153 -10.38 -3.70 5.10
N LEU A 154 -10.66 -2.58 4.41
CA LEU A 154 -10.54 -1.24 4.98
C LEU A 154 -11.48 -1.06 6.18
N VAL A 155 -12.77 -1.34 6.00
CA VAL A 155 -13.77 -1.22 7.08
C VAL A 155 -13.42 -2.12 8.26
N ILE A 156 -13.15 -3.40 7.99
CA ILE A 156 -12.79 -4.37 9.03
C ILE A 156 -11.50 -3.94 9.74
N GLY A 157 -10.46 -3.56 9.00
CA GLY A 157 -9.18 -3.14 9.56
C GLY A 157 -9.32 -1.95 10.51
N LEU A 158 -10.02 -0.89 10.09
CA LEU A 158 -10.21 0.30 10.91
C LEU A 158 -11.12 0.06 12.13
N VAL A 159 -12.11 -0.83 12.04
CA VAL A 159 -12.93 -1.23 13.21
C VAL A 159 -12.11 -2.11 14.17
N LEU A 160 -11.33 -3.07 13.65
CA LEU A 160 -10.48 -3.95 14.46
C LEU A 160 -9.38 -3.19 15.19
N MET A 161 -8.89 -2.08 14.63
CA MET A 161 -7.95 -1.18 15.30
C MET A 161 -8.45 -0.76 16.69
N VAL A 162 -9.76 -0.55 16.84
CA VAL A 162 -10.41 -0.17 18.10
C VAL A 162 -10.80 -1.39 18.93
N MET A 163 -11.45 -2.37 18.30
CA MET A 163 -12.06 -3.51 19.01
C MET A 163 -11.07 -4.60 19.39
N LEU A 164 -10.11 -4.90 18.51
CA LEU A 164 -9.14 -5.97 18.66
C LEU A 164 -7.74 -5.49 18.21
N PRO A 165 -7.09 -4.57 18.97
CA PRO A 165 -5.81 -3.97 18.63
C PRO A 165 -4.72 -4.94 18.16
N VAL A 166 -4.61 -6.10 18.83
CA VAL A 166 -3.62 -7.13 18.51
C VAL A 166 -3.87 -7.71 17.12
N VAL A 167 -5.13 -7.95 16.75
CA VAL A 167 -5.49 -8.45 15.42
C VAL A 167 -5.16 -7.42 14.35
N PHE A 168 -5.45 -6.14 14.62
CA PHE A 168 -5.06 -5.06 13.71
C PHE A 168 -3.54 -4.97 13.51
N LEU A 169 -2.74 -5.11 14.57
CA LEU A 169 -1.28 -5.16 14.45
C LEU A 169 -0.81 -6.35 13.60
N VAL A 170 -1.49 -7.50 13.68
CA VAL A 170 -1.23 -8.65 12.80
C VAL A 170 -1.54 -8.29 11.34
N ILE A 171 -2.63 -7.56 11.06
CA ILE A 171 -2.95 -7.08 9.70
C ILE A 171 -1.86 -6.13 9.16
N ILE A 172 -1.36 -5.22 9.99
CA ILE A 172 -0.24 -4.34 9.63
C ILE A 172 1.03 -5.15 9.35
N ALA A 173 1.35 -6.12 10.20
CA ALA A 173 2.51 -7.00 10.01
C ALA A 173 2.39 -7.82 8.71
N MET A 174 1.20 -8.35 8.41
CA MET A 174 0.91 -9.05 7.15
C MET A 174 1.05 -8.13 5.94
N THR A 175 0.54 -6.90 6.01
CA THR A 175 0.70 -5.90 4.95
C THR A 175 2.18 -5.63 4.69
N LEU A 176 2.97 -5.42 5.74
CA LEU A 176 4.41 -5.22 5.62
C LEU A 176 5.13 -6.43 5.02
N ALA A 177 4.82 -7.65 5.49
CA ALA A 177 5.39 -8.88 4.97
C ALA A 177 5.06 -9.07 3.48
N SER A 178 3.80 -8.83 3.10
CA SER A 178 3.36 -8.86 1.70
C SER A 178 4.07 -7.80 0.87
N ALA A 179 4.26 -6.58 1.38
CA ALA A 179 4.96 -5.53 0.65
C ALA A 179 6.44 -5.88 0.40
N ILE A 180 7.14 -6.35 1.43
CA ILE A 180 8.54 -6.80 1.33
C ILE A 180 8.67 -7.96 0.33
N PHE A 181 7.71 -8.87 0.30
CA PHE A 181 7.74 -10.03 -0.58
C PHE A 181 7.33 -9.70 -2.03
N LEU A 182 6.22 -8.98 -2.22
CA LEU A 182 5.60 -8.78 -3.53
C LEU A 182 6.20 -7.59 -4.28
N LEU A 183 6.35 -6.41 -3.66
CA LEU A 183 6.76 -5.20 -4.38
C LEU A 183 8.09 -5.35 -5.14
N PRO A 184 9.15 -5.98 -4.59
CA PRO A 184 10.39 -6.18 -5.34
C PRO A 184 10.22 -7.11 -6.55
N ARG A 185 9.33 -8.11 -6.46
CA ARG A 185 9.05 -9.03 -7.57
C ARG A 185 8.29 -8.32 -8.68
N MET A 186 7.33 -7.49 -8.29
CA MET A 186 6.52 -6.69 -9.20
C MET A 186 7.36 -5.68 -9.96
N TRP A 187 8.24 -4.99 -9.24
CA TRP A 187 9.20 -4.05 -9.82
C TRP A 187 10.12 -4.72 -10.83
N LYS A 188 10.67 -5.89 -10.50
CA LYS A 188 11.49 -6.68 -11.43
C LYS A 188 10.71 -7.12 -12.67
N GLY A 189 9.46 -7.55 -12.49
CA GLY A 189 8.56 -7.91 -13.59
C GLY A 189 8.28 -6.73 -14.52
N LEU A 190 8.00 -5.55 -13.96
CA LEU A 190 7.80 -4.32 -14.72
C LEU A 190 9.04 -3.94 -15.52
N ILE A 191 10.22 -3.92 -14.88
CA ILE A 191 11.50 -3.66 -15.58
C ILE A 191 11.70 -4.66 -16.71
N TRP A 192 11.43 -5.94 -16.48
CA TRP A 192 11.57 -6.98 -17.50
C TRP A 192 10.63 -6.74 -18.70
N LEU A 193 9.38 -6.31 -18.47
CA LEU A 193 8.43 -6.00 -19.54
C LEU A 193 8.93 -4.86 -20.43
N LEU A 194 9.52 -3.84 -19.81
CA LEU A 194 10.08 -2.66 -20.50
C LEU A 194 11.36 -2.94 -21.29
N LYS A 195 12.02 -4.10 -21.09
CA LYS A 195 13.24 -4.44 -21.85
C LYS A 195 12.95 -4.68 -23.34
N PRO A 196 13.83 -4.22 -24.25
CA PRO A 196 13.74 -4.54 -25.68
C PRO A 196 13.77 -6.05 -25.94
N SER A 197 13.05 -6.52 -26.96
CA SER A 197 12.94 -7.96 -27.30
C SER A 197 14.30 -8.64 -27.51
N GLY A 198 15.32 -7.91 -27.99
CA GLY A 198 16.68 -8.42 -28.17
C GLY A 198 17.41 -8.77 -26.87
N GLU A 199 17.09 -8.13 -25.74
CA GLU A 199 17.66 -8.46 -24.43
C GLU A 199 16.95 -9.63 -23.76
N LYS A 200 15.63 -9.78 -24.00
CA LYS A 200 14.84 -10.90 -23.49
C LYS A 200 15.37 -12.25 -24.02
N ASN A 201 15.76 -12.30 -25.30
CA ASN A 201 16.33 -13.49 -25.93
C ASN A 201 17.73 -13.86 -25.43
N LYS A 202 18.57 -12.90 -25.04
CA LYS A 202 19.93 -13.16 -24.51
C LYS A 202 19.91 -13.80 -23.12
N LEU A 203 18.86 -13.55 -22.34
CA LEU A 203 18.68 -14.09 -20.99
C LEU A 203 17.96 -15.45 -20.99
N ALA A 204 17.19 -15.75 -22.04
CA ALA A 204 16.49 -17.03 -22.22
C ALA A 204 17.31 -18.07 -22.99
N ALA A 205 18.39 -17.65 -23.67
CA ALA A 205 19.35 -18.58 -24.25
C ALA A 205 20.06 -19.32 -23.10
N PRO A 206 20.01 -20.67 -23.04
CA PRO A 206 20.83 -21.39 -22.09
C PRO A 206 22.28 -20.99 -22.34
N GLU A 207 22.98 -20.55 -21.29
CA GLU A 207 24.42 -20.35 -21.37
C GLU A 207 25.03 -21.65 -21.91
N ASP A 208 25.57 -21.58 -23.13
CA ASP A 208 26.39 -22.63 -23.74
C ASP A 208 27.70 -22.75 -22.96
N LYS A 209 27.58 -23.27 -21.73
CA LYS A 209 28.65 -23.65 -20.84
C LYS A 209 28.93 -25.12 -21.06
N MET A 210 29.55 -25.44 -22.18
CA MET A 210 30.59 -26.48 -22.28
C MET A 210 31.24 -26.41 -23.67
N LYS A 211 32.19 -25.48 -23.84
CA LYS A 211 33.28 -25.78 -24.76
C LYS A 211 34.03 -26.97 -24.15
N PRO A 212 34.14 -28.13 -24.82
CA PRO A 212 34.93 -29.22 -24.29
C PRO A 212 36.37 -28.71 -24.16
N VAL A 213 36.91 -28.73 -22.94
CA VAL A 213 38.33 -28.55 -22.72
C VAL A 213 39.00 -29.73 -23.42
N SER A 214 39.68 -29.47 -24.55
CA SER A 214 40.48 -30.48 -25.21
C SER A 214 41.68 -30.81 -24.32
N LEU A 215 41.59 -31.88 -23.55
CA LEU A 215 42.66 -32.34 -22.65
C LEU A 215 43.82 -33.03 -23.38
N PHE A 216 43.83 -33.02 -24.72
CA PHE A 216 44.86 -33.69 -25.51
C PHE A 216 45.55 -32.70 -26.45
N PRO A 217 46.87 -32.48 -26.34
CA PRO A 217 47.63 -31.84 -27.39
C PRO A 217 47.69 -32.80 -28.58
N THR A 218 47.07 -32.43 -29.71
CA THR A 218 47.27 -33.10 -31.00
C THR A 218 48.50 -32.49 -31.68
N GLY A 219 49.63 -33.17 -31.62
CA GLY A 219 50.86 -32.83 -32.34
C GLY A 219 51.60 -34.11 -32.78
N PRO A 220 52.12 -34.20 -34.02
CA PRO A 220 52.60 -35.45 -34.60
C PRO A 220 54.11 -35.61 -34.43
N ASP A 221 54.53 -36.44 -33.48
CA ASP A 221 55.92 -36.91 -33.39
C ASP A 221 55.98 -38.36 -33.86
N ALA A 222 55.89 -38.53 -35.18
CA ALA A 222 56.17 -39.79 -35.87
C ALA A 222 56.87 -39.51 -37.20
N SER A 223 58.16 -39.17 -37.14
CA SER A 223 59.13 -39.44 -38.21
C SER A 223 60.57 -39.15 -37.76
N LEU A 224 61.38 -40.23 -37.84
CA LEU A 224 62.85 -40.35 -37.73
C LEU A 224 63.45 -40.54 -36.33
#